data_AF-A0A945PF66-F1
#
_entry.id   AF-A0A945PF66-F1
#
_cell.length_a   1.000
_cell.length_b   1.000
_cell.length_c   1.000
_cell.angle_alpha   90.00
_cell.angle_beta   90.00
_cell.angle_gamma   90.00
#
_symmetry.space_group_name_H-M   'P 1'
#
loop_
_entity.id
_entity.type
_entity.pdbx_description
1 polymer ?
#
loop_
_entity_poly.entity_id
_entity_poly.type
_entity_poly.pdbx_seq_one_letter_code
_entity_poly.pdbx_strand_id
1 'polypeptide(L)'
;MPSPGIALAVTVAILLTSLVLFWPARGWLWNLRSRWRTSERVLIEDALKGIFHKEYARQTTSVQSLAGHLSISANQSAELLTRLEALRLVTREGDSVRLSASGRRRALRVVRVHRLWESFLARETGVHASQWHEDAERREHSLIGDDVDALASRLGNPVFDPHGDPIPTAEGELPPRPGIPLLDLSPHEAAVVVHVEDEPEALYRQLLAADLTPGVQIDGVVVSPTRVSFRADGRQCELTPLCAASVSVQSQTHHCGPVDTPQTLADLKVGELASVVRIGPSCRGLERRRLMDLGIVPETPVCMEMRSAAGDPVAYRIRGSLIALRANLARHVHVLRTVEPPQ
;
A
#
# COMPACT_ATOMS: atom_id res chain seq x y z
N MET A 1 -60.75 -12.53 10.77
CA MET A 1 -59.95 -11.40 10.24
C MET A 1 -59.05 -10.94 11.37
N PRO A 2 -57.71 -11.00 11.25
CA PRO A 2 -56.84 -10.43 12.29
C PRO A 2 -57.21 -8.96 12.48
N SER A 3 -57.14 -8.45 13.71
CA SER A 3 -57.37 -7.03 13.94
C SER A 3 -56.34 -6.24 13.13
N PRO A 4 -56.70 -5.08 12.57
CA PRO A 4 -55.81 -4.29 11.71
C PRO A 4 -54.48 -3.94 12.42
N GLY A 5 -54.48 -3.79 13.75
CA GLY A 5 -53.27 -3.59 14.54
C GLY A 5 -52.31 -4.80 14.56
N ILE A 6 -52.84 -6.03 14.60
CA ILE A 6 -52.01 -7.25 14.57
C ILE A 6 -51.40 -7.43 13.17
N ALA A 7 -52.19 -7.19 12.11
CA ALA A 7 -51.68 -7.27 10.74
C ALA A 7 -50.54 -6.27 10.48
N LEU A 8 -50.67 -5.04 10.98
CA LEU A 8 -49.62 -4.03 10.90
C LEU A 8 -48.35 -4.45 11.66
N ALA A 9 -48.49 -4.93 12.90
CA ALA A 9 -47.36 -5.37 13.72
C ALA A 9 -46.59 -6.53 13.07
N VAL A 10 -47.29 -7.52 12.52
CA VAL A 10 -46.67 -8.66 11.80
C VAL A 10 -45.93 -8.18 10.56
N THR A 11 -46.53 -7.28 9.78
CA THR A 11 -45.90 -6.75 8.55
C THR A 11 -44.63 -5.95 8.87
N VAL A 12 -44.66 -5.13 9.93
CA VAL A 12 -43.49 -4.38 10.41
C VAL A 12 -42.40 -5.33 10.91
N ALA A 13 -42.76 -6.39 11.65
CA ALA A 13 -41.80 -7.39 12.11
C ALA A 13 -41.13 -8.14 10.95
N ILE A 14 -41.87 -8.49 9.90
CA ILE A 14 -41.34 -9.12 8.67
C ILE A 14 -40.41 -8.14 7.93
N LEU A 15 -40.79 -6.86 7.83
CA LEU A 15 -39.95 -5.82 7.24
C LEU A 15 -38.64 -5.64 8.02
N LEU A 16 -38.68 -5.52 9.35
CA LEU A 16 -37.49 -5.37 10.17
C LEU A 16 -36.58 -6.62 10.12
N THR A 17 -37.15 -7.82 10.14
CA THR A 17 -36.37 -9.06 10.04
C THR A 17 -35.74 -9.22 8.66
N SER A 18 -36.46 -8.94 7.57
CA SER A 18 -35.89 -8.94 6.21
C SER A 18 -34.80 -7.87 6.04
N LEU A 19 -35.00 -6.68 6.61
CA LEU A 19 -34.01 -5.60 6.62
C LEU A 19 -32.72 -6.05 7.31
N VAL A 20 -32.79 -6.76 8.44
CA VAL A 20 -31.62 -7.32 9.14
C VAL A 20 -30.99 -8.50 8.38
N LEU A 21 -31.80 -9.39 7.78
CA LEU A 21 -31.30 -10.55 7.04
C LEU A 21 -30.54 -10.15 5.78
N PHE A 22 -31.03 -9.14 5.05
CA PHE A 22 -30.54 -8.71 3.74
C PHE A 22 -29.79 -7.37 3.77
N TRP A 23 -29.47 -6.81 4.95
CA TRP A 23 -28.78 -5.52 5.04
C TRP A 23 -27.41 -5.55 4.32
N PRO A 24 -27.13 -4.64 3.37
CA PRO A 24 -25.85 -4.61 2.67
C PRO A 24 -24.69 -4.27 3.63
N ALA A 25 -23.64 -5.09 3.62
CA ALA A 25 -22.43 -5.03 4.45
C ALA A 25 -22.51 -5.58 5.90
N ARG A 26 -23.69 -5.95 6.44
CA ARG A 26 -23.79 -6.58 7.79
C ARG A 26 -24.85 -7.69 7.93
N GLY A 27 -25.67 -7.93 6.92
CA GLY A 27 -26.76 -8.91 6.98
C GLY A 27 -26.27 -10.36 7.02
N TRP A 28 -27.05 -11.23 7.68
CA TRP A 28 -26.70 -12.65 7.85
C TRP A 28 -26.56 -13.38 6.51
N LEU A 29 -27.41 -13.07 5.52
CA LEU A 29 -27.31 -13.61 4.16
C LEU A 29 -26.15 -13.03 3.35
N TRP A 30 -25.73 -11.78 3.63
CA TRP A 30 -24.53 -11.21 3.01
C TRP A 30 -23.28 -11.95 3.48
N ASN A 31 -23.19 -12.22 4.79
CA ASN A 31 -22.10 -13.01 5.39
C ASN A 31 -22.13 -14.49 4.97
N LEU A 32 -23.32 -15.07 4.73
CA LEU A 32 -23.41 -16.40 4.13
C LEU A 32 -22.99 -16.35 2.66
N ARG A 33 -23.44 -15.38 1.86
CA ARG A 33 -23.08 -15.33 0.43
C ARG A 33 -21.58 -15.10 0.19
N SER A 34 -20.90 -14.34 1.05
CA SER A 34 -19.44 -14.20 1.01
C SER A 34 -18.71 -15.49 1.39
N ARG A 35 -19.26 -16.30 2.30
CA ARG A 35 -18.73 -17.61 2.69
C ARG A 35 -18.92 -18.72 1.64
N TRP A 36 -19.87 -18.57 0.72
CA TRP A 36 -20.33 -19.66 -0.16
C TRP A 36 -19.78 -19.56 -1.60
N ARG A 37 -18.73 -18.77 -1.81
CA ARG A 37 -18.10 -18.58 -3.14
C ARG A 37 -16.57 -18.69 -3.14
N THR A 38 -15.96 -19.37 -2.19
CA THR A 38 -14.55 -19.77 -2.38
C THR A 38 -14.53 -20.98 -3.29
N SER A 39 -14.30 -20.73 -4.59
CA SER A 39 -14.07 -21.82 -5.52
C SER A 39 -12.85 -22.61 -5.06
N GLU A 40 -12.87 -23.93 -5.25
CA GLU A 40 -11.73 -24.80 -4.93
C GLU A 40 -10.39 -24.28 -5.51
N ARG A 41 -10.45 -23.67 -6.69
CA ARG A 41 -9.32 -22.98 -7.32
C ARG A 41 -8.72 -21.88 -6.42
N VAL A 42 -9.56 -21.04 -5.82
CA VAL A 42 -9.15 -19.92 -4.96
C VAL A 42 -8.43 -20.47 -3.73
N LEU A 43 -9.01 -21.47 -3.06
CA LEU A 43 -8.39 -22.08 -1.89
C LEU A 43 -7.01 -22.69 -2.18
N ILE A 44 -6.85 -23.34 -3.35
CA ILE A 44 -5.54 -23.84 -3.80
C ILE A 44 -4.57 -22.68 -4.05
N GLU A 45 -5.02 -21.61 -4.69
CA GLU A 45 -4.19 -20.44 -5.00
C GLU A 45 -3.75 -19.70 -3.73
N ASP A 46 -4.64 -19.48 -2.77
CA ASP A 46 -4.35 -18.89 -1.47
C ASP A 46 -3.38 -19.75 -0.67
N ALA A 47 -3.55 -21.08 -0.69
CA ALA A 47 -2.64 -21.98 0.00
C ALA A 47 -1.22 -21.90 -0.59
N LEU A 48 -1.10 -21.86 -1.92
CA LEU A 48 0.19 -21.73 -2.59
C LEU A 48 0.83 -20.36 -2.32
N LYS A 49 0.05 -19.27 -2.34
CA LYS A 49 0.50 -17.92 -1.97
C LYS A 49 1.02 -17.89 -0.53
N GLY A 50 0.28 -18.45 0.42
CA GLY A 50 0.68 -18.52 1.83
C GLY A 50 1.94 -19.35 2.08
N ILE A 51 2.06 -20.52 1.44
CA ILE A 51 3.30 -21.33 1.51
C ILE A 51 4.47 -20.53 0.93
N PHE A 52 4.27 -19.85 -0.20
CA PHE A 52 5.29 -19.04 -0.85
C PHE A 52 5.77 -17.90 0.06
N HIS A 53 4.88 -17.15 0.71
CA HIS A 53 5.25 -16.06 1.63
C HIS A 53 6.13 -16.57 2.77
N LYS A 54 5.81 -17.76 3.33
CA LYS A 54 6.65 -18.39 4.36
C LYS A 54 8.01 -18.80 3.84
N GLU A 55 8.08 -19.45 2.68
CA GLU A 55 9.36 -19.79 2.06
C GLU A 55 10.22 -18.55 1.78
N TYR A 56 9.60 -17.48 1.30
CA TYR A 56 10.25 -16.20 1.03
C TYR A 56 10.83 -15.57 2.29
N ALA A 57 10.09 -15.65 3.40
CA ALA A 57 10.55 -15.25 4.73
C ALA A 57 11.53 -16.25 5.40
N ARG A 58 11.97 -17.30 4.69
CA ARG A 58 12.81 -18.40 5.20
C ARG A 58 12.20 -19.15 6.40
N GLN A 59 10.88 -19.25 6.42
CA GLN A 59 10.11 -19.98 7.42
C GLN A 59 9.54 -21.28 6.83
N THR A 60 9.23 -22.24 7.70
CA THR A 60 8.60 -23.51 7.31
C THR A 60 7.09 -23.44 7.40
N THR A 61 6.39 -24.09 6.46
CA THR A 61 4.93 -24.23 6.53
C THR A 61 4.55 -25.58 7.14
N SER A 62 3.75 -25.55 8.20
CA SER A 62 3.09 -26.72 8.79
C SER A 62 1.58 -26.69 8.54
N VAL A 63 0.90 -27.82 8.79
CA VAL A 63 -0.57 -27.96 8.68
C VAL A 63 -1.31 -26.91 9.50
N GLN A 64 -0.90 -26.71 10.76
CA GLN A 64 -1.51 -25.75 11.68
C GLN A 64 -1.29 -24.32 11.20
N SER A 65 -0.09 -24.05 10.69
CA SER A 65 0.26 -22.70 10.24
C SER A 65 -0.48 -22.31 8.96
N LEU A 66 -0.72 -23.28 8.06
CA LEU A 66 -1.53 -23.09 6.87
C LEU A 66 -3.02 -22.95 7.23
N ALA A 67 -3.50 -23.74 8.20
CA ALA A 67 -4.87 -23.64 8.70
C ALA A 67 -5.18 -22.24 9.27
N GLY A 68 -4.24 -21.69 10.05
CA GLY A 68 -4.34 -20.34 10.59
C GLY A 68 -4.35 -19.26 9.50
N HIS A 69 -3.45 -19.36 8.50
CA HIS A 69 -3.39 -18.40 7.40
C HIS A 69 -4.68 -18.39 6.56
N LEU A 70 -5.21 -19.57 6.22
CA LEU A 70 -6.43 -19.70 5.42
C LEU A 70 -7.73 -19.58 6.24
N SER A 71 -7.63 -19.41 7.56
CA SER A 71 -8.78 -19.42 8.48
C SER A 71 -9.69 -20.66 8.34
N ILE A 72 -9.10 -21.83 8.15
CA ILE A 72 -9.79 -23.14 8.04
C ILE A 72 -9.41 -24.08 9.19
N SER A 73 -10.14 -25.18 9.34
CA SER A 73 -9.80 -26.19 10.35
C SER A 73 -8.52 -26.96 9.99
N ALA A 74 -7.83 -27.50 11.00
CA ALA A 74 -6.63 -28.32 10.79
C ALA A 74 -6.89 -29.55 9.89
N ASN A 75 -8.09 -30.15 10.00
CA ASN A 75 -8.49 -31.28 9.15
C ASN A 75 -8.64 -30.86 7.68
N GLN A 76 -9.29 -29.73 7.41
CA GLN A 76 -9.41 -29.18 6.05
C GLN A 76 -8.05 -28.81 5.47
N SER A 77 -7.15 -28.27 6.29
CA SER A 77 -5.76 -27.98 5.88
C SER A 77 -5.00 -29.25 5.51
N ALA A 78 -5.13 -30.33 6.30
CA ALA A 78 -4.50 -31.62 6.00
C ALA A 78 -5.04 -32.26 4.71
N GLU A 79 -6.35 -32.18 4.49
CA GLU A 79 -6.99 -32.64 3.24
C GLU A 79 -6.50 -31.83 2.03
N LEU A 80 -6.46 -30.50 2.16
CA LEU A 80 -5.96 -29.61 1.12
C LEU A 80 -4.49 -29.91 0.78
N LEU A 81 -3.64 -30.13 1.78
CA LEU A 81 -2.25 -30.51 1.57
C LEU A 81 -2.11 -31.85 0.84
N THR A 82 -2.86 -32.86 1.26
CA THR A 82 -2.89 -34.17 0.57
C THR A 82 -3.25 -34.01 -0.90
N ARG A 83 -4.19 -33.10 -1.20
CA ARG A 83 -4.57 -32.77 -2.56
C ARG A 83 -3.51 -32.00 -3.33
N LEU A 84 -2.86 -31.02 -2.72
CA LEU A 84 -1.76 -30.28 -3.33
C LEU A 84 -0.59 -31.22 -3.69
N GLU A 85 -0.32 -32.24 -2.86
CA GLU A 85 0.65 -33.29 -3.15
C GLU A 85 0.22 -34.17 -4.32
N ALA A 86 -1.05 -34.60 -4.36
CA ALA A 86 -1.60 -35.38 -5.48
C ALA A 86 -1.52 -34.60 -6.81
N LEU A 87 -1.69 -33.28 -6.76
CA LEU A 87 -1.52 -32.38 -7.91
C LEU A 87 -0.04 -32.06 -8.23
N ARG A 88 0.91 -32.60 -7.46
CA ARG A 88 2.36 -32.31 -7.57
C ARG A 88 2.68 -30.82 -7.51
N LEU A 89 1.97 -30.10 -6.65
CA LEU A 89 2.18 -28.67 -6.41
C LEU A 89 3.06 -28.44 -5.18
N VAL A 90 3.03 -29.36 -4.21
CA VAL A 90 3.87 -29.31 -3.01
C VAL A 90 4.58 -30.63 -2.77
N THR A 91 5.61 -30.59 -1.94
CA THR A 91 6.34 -31.75 -1.42
C THR A 91 6.43 -31.64 0.09
N ARG A 92 6.29 -32.77 0.79
CA ARG A 92 6.43 -32.83 2.26
C ARG A 92 7.72 -33.49 2.68
N GLU A 93 8.37 -32.86 3.64
CA GLU A 93 9.54 -33.38 4.35
C GLU A 93 9.22 -33.36 5.85
N GLY A 94 8.78 -34.51 6.38
CA GLY A 94 8.22 -34.59 7.73
C GLY A 94 6.98 -33.71 7.91
N ASP A 95 7.03 -32.81 8.89
CA ASP A 95 5.96 -31.84 9.18
C ASP A 95 6.05 -30.56 8.33
N SER A 96 7.10 -30.42 7.52
CA SER A 96 7.32 -29.25 6.68
C SER A 96 6.78 -29.46 5.26
N VAL A 97 6.13 -28.44 4.73
CA VAL A 97 5.61 -28.37 3.36
C VAL A 97 6.44 -27.37 2.57
N ARG A 98 6.87 -27.76 1.36
CA ARG A 98 7.56 -26.92 0.39
C ARG A 98 6.84 -26.92 -0.95
N LEU A 99 6.99 -25.85 -1.72
CA LEU A 99 6.50 -25.75 -3.08
C LEU A 99 7.39 -26.56 -4.03
N SER A 100 6.74 -27.35 -4.89
CA SER A 100 7.39 -27.84 -6.11
C SER A 100 7.65 -26.69 -7.09
N ALA A 101 8.42 -26.91 -8.15
CA ALA A 101 8.61 -25.93 -9.21
C ALA A 101 7.28 -25.46 -9.86
N SER A 102 6.33 -26.38 -10.07
CA SER A 102 4.98 -26.07 -10.58
C SER A 102 4.15 -25.28 -9.57
N GLY A 103 4.18 -25.65 -8.30
CA GLY A 103 3.51 -24.93 -7.23
C GLY A 103 4.04 -23.51 -7.08
N ARG A 104 5.36 -23.34 -7.14
CA ARG A 104 6.03 -22.04 -7.06
C ARG A 104 5.64 -21.12 -8.21
N ARG A 105 5.65 -21.61 -9.44
CA ARG A 105 5.17 -20.82 -10.61
C ARG A 105 3.72 -20.37 -10.43
N ARG A 106 2.86 -21.25 -9.92
CA ARG A 106 1.45 -20.91 -9.68
C ARG A 106 1.28 -19.90 -8.54
N ALA A 107 2.03 -20.04 -7.45
CA ALA A 107 2.03 -19.07 -6.34
C ALA A 107 2.48 -17.68 -6.84
N LEU A 108 3.60 -17.62 -7.56
CA LEU A 108 4.14 -16.37 -8.08
C LEU A 108 3.22 -15.70 -9.10
N ARG A 109 2.45 -16.47 -9.86
CA ARG A 109 1.38 -15.92 -10.71
C ARG A 109 0.33 -15.19 -9.88
N VAL A 110 -0.14 -15.76 -8.78
CA VAL A 110 -1.12 -15.12 -7.89
C VAL A 110 -0.54 -13.84 -7.29
N VAL A 111 0.70 -13.91 -6.76
CA VAL A 111 1.43 -12.75 -6.24
C VAL A 111 1.59 -11.64 -7.30
N ARG A 112 1.91 -12.00 -8.55
CA ARG A 112 1.98 -11.04 -9.67
C ARG A 112 0.65 -10.34 -9.88
N VAL A 113 -0.46 -11.07 -9.93
CA VAL A 113 -1.77 -10.46 -10.13
C VAL A 113 -2.16 -9.56 -8.96
N HIS A 114 -1.88 -9.97 -7.72
CA HIS A 114 -2.11 -9.17 -6.52
C HIS A 114 -1.39 -7.81 -6.62
N ARG A 115 -0.07 -7.83 -6.81
CA ARG A 115 0.78 -6.63 -6.87
C ARG A 115 0.45 -5.71 -8.05
N LEU A 116 0.00 -6.28 -9.18
CA LEU A 116 -0.51 -5.50 -10.31
C LEU A 116 -1.84 -4.82 -9.98
N TRP A 117 -2.73 -5.47 -9.22
CA TRP A 117 -3.96 -4.84 -8.75
C TRP A 117 -3.67 -3.69 -7.78
N GLU A 118 -2.76 -3.87 -6.83
CA GLU A 118 -2.35 -2.77 -5.93
C GLU A 118 -1.79 -1.59 -6.73
N SER A 119 -0.91 -1.89 -7.70
CA SER A 119 -0.36 -0.88 -8.62
C SER A 119 -1.45 -0.13 -9.39
N PHE A 120 -2.47 -0.84 -9.86
CA PHE A 120 -3.62 -0.24 -10.54
C PHE A 120 -4.45 0.63 -9.60
N LEU A 121 -4.77 0.16 -8.41
CA LEU A 121 -5.55 0.89 -7.41
C LEU A 121 -4.83 2.18 -6.99
N ALA A 122 -3.53 2.09 -6.75
CA ALA A 122 -2.70 3.22 -6.37
C ALA A 122 -2.61 4.31 -7.46
N ARG A 123 -2.61 3.91 -8.74
CA ARG A 123 -2.38 4.84 -9.86
C ARG A 123 -3.65 5.38 -10.49
N GLU A 124 -4.70 4.57 -10.58
CA GLU A 124 -5.83 4.84 -11.49
C GLU A 124 -7.17 5.12 -10.78
N THR A 125 -7.36 4.73 -9.51
CA THR A 125 -8.71 4.78 -8.88
C THR A 125 -8.85 5.81 -7.75
N GLY A 126 -7.73 6.26 -7.15
CA GLY A 126 -7.76 7.14 -5.99
C GLY A 126 -8.19 6.45 -4.69
N VAL A 127 -8.21 5.12 -4.66
CA VAL A 127 -8.42 4.33 -3.43
C VAL A 127 -7.29 4.63 -2.44
N HIS A 128 -7.64 4.73 -1.16
CA HIS A 128 -6.66 5.03 -0.11
C HIS A 128 -5.66 3.88 0.06
N ALA A 129 -4.39 4.21 0.36
CA ALA A 129 -3.30 3.23 0.45
C ALA A 129 -3.58 2.07 1.41
N SER A 130 -4.24 2.36 2.54
CA SER A 130 -4.64 1.35 3.52
C SER A 130 -5.66 0.32 3.01
N GLN A 131 -6.25 0.51 1.83
CA GLN A 131 -7.26 -0.38 1.25
C GLN A 131 -6.74 -1.15 0.04
N TRP A 132 -5.54 -0.85 -0.47
CA TRP A 132 -5.03 -1.48 -1.69
C TRP A 132 -4.93 -3.00 -1.55
N HIS A 133 -4.33 -3.48 -0.46
CA HIS A 133 -4.18 -4.90 -0.17
C HIS A 133 -5.53 -5.64 -0.15
N GLU A 134 -6.49 -5.18 0.66
CA GLU A 134 -7.80 -5.82 0.82
C GLU A 134 -8.60 -5.82 -0.50
N ASP A 135 -8.51 -4.76 -1.29
CA ASP A 135 -9.15 -4.67 -2.60
C ASP A 135 -8.48 -5.57 -3.64
N ALA A 136 -7.15 -5.69 -3.61
CA ALA A 136 -6.36 -6.55 -4.50
C ALA A 136 -6.62 -8.03 -4.21
N GLU A 137 -6.67 -8.42 -2.93
CA GLU A 137 -6.96 -9.79 -2.49
C GLU A 137 -8.30 -10.29 -3.03
N ARG A 138 -9.34 -9.43 -3.06
CA ARG A 138 -10.65 -9.79 -3.62
C ARG A 138 -10.65 -9.98 -5.14
N ARG A 139 -9.65 -9.45 -5.85
CA ARG A 139 -9.58 -9.42 -7.32
C ARG A 139 -8.50 -10.32 -7.89
N GLU A 140 -7.52 -10.76 -7.11
CA GLU A 140 -6.33 -11.46 -7.61
C GLU A 140 -6.66 -12.78 -8.33
N HIS A 141 -7.79 -13.43 -7.99
CA HIS A 141 -8.22 -14.67 -8.64
C HIS A 141 -9.08 -14.46 -9.91
N SER A 142 -9.45 -13.21 -10.21
CA SER A 142 -10.35 -12.88 -11.32
C SER A 142 -9.67 -12.87 -12.69
N LEU A 143 -8.35 -12.63 -12.73
CA LEU A 143 -7.61 -12.49 -13.99
C LEU A 143 -6.87 -13.78 -14.35
N ILE A 144 -6.79 -14.08 -15.65
CA ILE A 144 -6.10 -15.25 -16.18
C ILE A 144 -5.37 -14.86 -17.47
N GLY A 145 -4.09 -15.24 -17.58
CA GLY A 145 -3.34 -15.23 -18.84
C GLY A 145 -3.20 -13.83 -19.39
N ASP A 146 -3.63 -13.65 -20.64
CA ASP A 146 -3.52 -12.41 -21.40
C ASP A 146 -4.08 -11.17 -20.68
N ASP A 147 -5.12 -11.33 -19.85
CA ASP A 147 -5.69 -10.22 -19.08
C ASP A 147 -4.70 -9.65 -18.04
N VAL A 148 -3.82 -10.50 -17.49
CA VAL A 148 -2.78 -10.08 -16.53
C VAL A 148 -1.71 -9.28 -17.24
N ASP A 149 -1.29 -9.72 -18.43
CA ASP A 149 -0.26 -9.04 -19.21
C ASP A 149 -0.79 -7.76 -19.86
N ALA A 150 -2.08 -7.70 -20.19
CA ALA A 150 -2.76 -6.48 -20.57
C ALA A 150 -2.79 -5.46 -19.40
N LEU A 151 -3.07 -5.91 -18.18
CA LEU A 151 -3.00 -5.05 -16.98
C LEU A 151 -1.57 -4.54 -16.74
N ALA A 152 -0.57 -5.43 -16.80
CA ALA A 152 0.83 -5.05 -16.67
C ALA A 152 1.25 -4.03 -17.73
N SER A 153 0.91 -4.29 -18.99
CA SER A 153 1.21 -3.40 -20.12
C SER A 153 0.55 -2.03 -19.96
N ARG A 154 -0.72 -1.99 -19.53
CA ARG A 154 -1.44 -0.74 -19.25
C ARG A 154 -0.76 0.08 -18.14
N LEU A 155 -0.17 -0.59 -17.15
CA LEU A 155 0.60 0.05 -16.09
C LEU A 155 2.03 0.43 -16.52
N GLY A 156 2.44 0.10 -17.75
CA GLY A 156 3.79 0.37 -18.25
C GLY A 156 4.83 -0.65 -17.76
N ASN A 157 4.41 -1.90 -17.53
CA ASN A 157 5.23 -3.02 -17.07
C ASN A 157 6.05 -2.70 -15.79
N PRO A 158 5.38 -2.35 -14.68
CA PRO A 158 6.05 -2.06 -13.43
C PRO A 158 6.79 -3.31 -12.91
N VAL A 159 8.00 -3.08 -12.38
CA VAL A 159 8.83 -4.13 -11.75
C VAL A 159 8.68 -4.17 -10.22
N PHE A 160 8.10 -3.12 -9.63
CA PHE A 160 7.77 -3.03 -8.21
C PHE A 160 6.34 -2.52 -8.05
N ASP A 161 5.68 -2.96 -6.99
CA ASP A 161 4.36 -2.48 -6.60
C ASP A 161 4.45 -1.13 -5.83
N PRO A 162 3.32 -0.57 -5.36
CA PRO A 162 3.34 0.69 -4.62
C PRO A 162 4.09 0.63 -3.28
N HIS A 163 4.22 -0.55 -2.69
CA HIS A 163 4.88 -0.83 -1.42
C HIS A 163 6.39 -1.06 -1.58
N GLY A 164 6.86 -1.23 -2.82
CA GLY A 164 8.27 -1.47 -3.16
C GLY A 164 8.60 -2.95 -3.32
N ASP A 165 7.57 -3.78 -3.40
CA ASP A 165 7.68 -5.21 -3.45
C ASP A 165 7.83 -5.69 -4.90
N PRO A 166 8.76 -6.63 -5.19
CA PRO A 166 9.11 -6.98 -6.57
C PRO A 166 7.97 -7.71 -7.28
N ILE A 167 7.52 -7.25 -8.43
CA ILE A 167 6.46 -7.91 -9.19
C ILE A 167 7.08 -9.11 -9.94
N PRO A 168 6.63 -10.36 -9.68
CA PRO A 168 7.12 -11.52 -10.42
C PRO A 168 6.91 -11.37 -11.93
N THR A 169 7.79 -11.91 -12.75
CA THR A 169 7.66 -11.93 -14.21
C THR A 169 6.56 -12.89 -14.69
N ALA A 170 6.22 -12.85 -15.97
CA ALA A 170 5.23 -13.78 -16.56
C ALA A 170 5.70 -15.24 -16.48
N GLU A 171 7.02 -15.45 -16.51
CA GLU A 171 7.70 -16.75 -16.39
C GLU A 171 7.74 -17.26 -14.93
N GLY A 172 7.37 -16.41 -13.96
CA GLY A 172 7.43 -16.72 -12.54
C GLY A 172 8.83 -16.56 -11.95
N GLU A 173 9.61 -15.62 -12.46
CA GLU A 173 10.86 -15.19 -11.82
C GLU A 173 10.59 -14.02 -10.89
N LEU A 174 11.25 -13.99 -9.73
CA LEU A 174 11.09 -12.92 -8.75
C LEU A 174 12.39 -12.09 -8.70
N PRO A 175 12.33 -10.79 -9.05
CA PRO A 175 13.46 -9.89 -8.87
C PRO A 175 13.91 -9.82 -7.40
N PRO A 176 15.20 -9.58 -7.13
CA PRO A 176 15.68 -9.41 -5.76
C PRO A 176 15.04 -8.16 -5.12
N ARG A 177 14.66 -8.27 -3.84
CA ARG A 177 14.19 -7.13 -3.06
C ARG A 177 15.37 -6.17 -2.80
N PRO A 178 15.25 -4.88 -3.13
CA PRO A 178 16.32 -3.92 -2.90
C PRO A 178 16.42 -3.50 -1.43
N GLY A 179 17.61 -3.08 -1.02
CA GLY A 179 17.85 -2.38 0.25
C GLY A 179 18.17 -3.28 1.45
N ILE A 180 18.34 -2.61 2.59
CA ILE A 180 18.56 -3.19 3.92
C ILE A 180 17.48 -2.65 4.88
N PRO A 181 17.20 -3.32 6.01
CA PRO A 181 16.33 -2.76 7.04
C PRO A 181 16.78 -1.37 7.50
N LEU A 182 15.84 -0.47 7.79
CA LEU A 182 16.15 0.88 8.31
C LEU A 182 16.99 0.84 9.59
N LEU A 183 16.78 -0.19 10.42
CA LEU A 183 17.52 -0.40 11.66
C LEU A 183 19.02 -0.67 11.44
N ASP A 184 19.38 -1.15 10.25
CA ASP A 184 20.75 -1.50 9.89
C ASP A 184 21.47 -0.35 9.18
N LEU A 185 20.80 0.79 8.99
CA LEU A 185 21.39 1.97 8.35
C LEU A 185 22.36 2.68 9.31
N SER A 186 23.54 3.04 8.80
CA SER A 186 24.51 3.85 9.54
C SER A 186 23.93 5.24 9.90
N PRO A 187 24.09 5.75 11.13
CA PRO A 187 23.51 7.02 11.57
C PRO A 187 23.85 8.26 10.73
N HIS A 188 24.95 8.20 9.98
CA HIS A 188 25.45 9.30 9.15
C HIS A 188 25.18 9.13 7.66
N GLU A 189 24.49 8.06 7.26
CA GLU A 189 24.14 7.83 5.86
C GLU A 189 22.77 8.42 5.54
N ALA A 190 22.69 9.07 4.38
CA ALA A 190 21.42 9.37 3.75
C ALA A 190 20.97 8.13 2.96
N ALA A 191 19.68 7.85 2.99
CA ALA A 191 19.12 6.72 2.26
C ALA A 191 17.75 7.07 1.67
N VAL A 192 17.26 6.23 0.77
CA VAL A 192 15.91 6.31 0.24
C VAL A 192 15.13 5.07 0.67
N VAL A 193 13.91 5.27 1.14
CA VAL A 193 12.98 4.18 1.40
C VAL A 193 12.70 3.48 0.08
N VAL A 194 13.01 2.18 -0.01
CA VAL A 194 12.76 1.38 -1.22
C VAL A 194 11.60 0.43 -1.05
N HIS A 195 11.27 0.05 0.19
CA HIS A 195 10.18 -0.86 0.47
C HIS A 195 9.60 -0.63 1.88
N VAL A 196 8.29 -0.82 2.01
CA VAL A 196 7.50 -0.66 3.25
C VAL A 196 6.55 -1.85 3.35
N GLU A 197 6.66 -2.66 4.42
CA GLU A 197 5.77 -3.80 4.65
C GLU A 197 4.31 -3.30 4.87
N ASP A 198 3.37 -3.96 4.22
CA ASP A 198 1.93 -3.69 4.27
C ASP A 198 1.18 -4.52 5.34
N GLU A 199 1.83 -5.55 5.88
CA GLU A 199 1.32 -6.39 6.95
C GLU A 199 2.17 -6.35 8.24
N PRO A 200 1.55 -6.42 9.43
CA PRO A 200 0.11 -6.31 9.69
C PRO A 200 -0.42 -4.88 9.51
N GLU A 201 -1.71 -4.76 9.17
CA GLU A 201 -2.38 -3.48 8.85
C GLU A 201 -2.16 -2.39 9.91
N ALA A 202 -2.12 -2.76 11.19
CA ALA A 202 -1.88 -1.81 12.28
C ALA A 202 -0.51 -1.12 12.20
N LEU A 203 0.55 -1.84 11.78
CA LEU A 203 1.87 -1.25 11.56
C LEU A 203 1.87 -0.40 10.29
N TYR A 204 1.28 -0.91 9.21
CA TYR A 204 1.23 -0.19 7.94
C TYR A 204 0.51 1.16 8.07
N ARG A 205 -0.60 1.23 8.81
CA ARG A 205 -1.30 2.50 9.09
C ARG A 205 -0.43 3.50 9.85
N GLN A 206 0.46 3.05 10.74
CA GLN A 206 1.41 3.94 11.42
C GLN A 206 2.48 4.48 10.46
N LEU A 207 2.97 3.65 9.54
CA LEU A 207 3.93 4.05 8.51
C LEU A 207 3.31 5.06 7.53
N LEU A 208 2.07 4.83 7.11
CA LEU A 208 1.30 5.79 6.30
C LEU A 208 1.08 7.12 7.03
N ALA A 209 0.75 7.10 8.32
CA ALA A 209 0.59 8.32 9.12
C ALA A 209 1.89 9.11 9.26
N ALA A 210 3.05 8.44 9.17
CA ALA A 210 4.37 9.05 9.12
C ALA A 210 4.78 9.53 7.71
N ASP A 211 3.88 9.46 6.71
CA ASP A 211 4.14 9.78 5.30
C ASP A 211 5.27 8.92 4.68
N LEU A 212 5.57 7.74 5.25
CA LEU A 212 6.64 6.85 4.79
C LEU A 212 6.15 5.96 3.65
N THR A 213 6.69 6.19 2.47
CA THR A 213 6.41 5.43 1.26
C THR A 213 7.70 5.24 0.46
N PRO A 214 7.76 4.25 -0.44
CA PRO A 214 8.91 4.10 -1.33
C PRO A 214 9.20 5.41 -2.10
N GLY A 215 10.46 5.81 -2.10
CA GLY A 215 10.99 7.05 -2.68
C GLY A 215 11.29 8.15 -1.66
N VAL A 216 10.83 8.05 -0.41
CA VAL A 216 11.10 9.06 0.63
C VAL A 216 12.58 9.09 0.98
N GLN A 217 13.17 10.29 1.06
CA GLN A 217 14.56 10.47 1.49
C GLN A 217 14.63 10.51 3.01
N ILE A 218 15.59 9.80 3.58
CA ILE A 218 15.82 9.76 5.02
C ILE A 218 17.27 10.09 5.36
N ASP A 219 17.48 10.76 6.48
CA ASP A 219 18.80 11.06 7.02
C ASP A 219 18.78 11.15 8.56
N GLY A 220 19.97 11.17 9.16
CA GLY A 220 20.14 11.42 10.60
C GLY A 220 19.47 10.37 11.48
N VAL A 221 19.58 9.10 11.09
CA VAL A 221 18.93 8.00 11.80
C VAL A 221 19.61 7.76 13.15
N VAL A 222 18.85 7.89 14.23
CA VAL A 222 19.28 7.60 15.59
C VAL A 222 18.43 6.46 16.13
N VAL A 223 19.05 5.29 16.27
CA VAL A 223 18.40 4.08 16.79
C VAL A 223 18.60 4.03 18.31
N SER A 224 17.50 4.01 19.05
CA SER A 224 17.45 3.77 20.50
C SER A 224 16.65 2.50 20.81
N PRO A 225 16.77 1.91 22.01
CA PRO A 225 16.06 0.67 22.36
C PRO A 225 14.52 0.78 22.29
N THR A 226 13.96 1.98 22.45
CA THR A 226 12.52 2.23 22.51
C THR A 226 11.97 3.03 21.33
N ARG A 227 12.85 3.69 20.57
CA ARG A 227 12.51 4.66 19.53
C ARG A 227 13.58 4.72 18.46
N VAL A 228 13.15 4.98 17.23
CA VAL A 228 14.02 5.30 16.09
C VAL A 228 13.61 6.67 15.61
N SER A 229 14.51 7.64 15.74
CA SER A 229 14.27 9.02 15.33
C SER A 229 15.10 9.31 14.09
N PHE A 230 14.49 9.94 13.09
CA PHE A 230 15.15 10.28 11.82
C PHE A 230 14.44 11.44 11.15
N ARG A 231 15.04 12.00 10.11
CA ARG A 231 14.41 13.01 9.27
C ARG A 231 13.93 12.35 7.98
N ALA A 232 12.64 12.47 7.66
CA ALA A 232 12.05 12.01 6.42
C ALA A 232 11.62 13.23 5.59
N ASP A 233 12.22 13.42 4.40
CA ASP A 233 11.90 14.52 3.49
C ASP A 233 11.92 15.91 4.20
N GLY A 234 12.86 16.10 5.15
CA GLY A 234 13.01 17.33 5.93
C GLY A 234 12.23 17.37 7.27
N ARG A 235 11.31 16.44 7.51
CA ARG A 235 10.47 16.39 8.72
C ARG A 235 11.01 15.43 9.76
N GLN A 236 10.98 15.81 11.03
CA GLN A 236 11.34 14.92 12.12
C GLN A 236 10.27 13.84 12.31
N CYS A 237 10.69 12.59 12.26
CA CYS A 237 9.84 11.41 12.39
C CYS A 237 10.39 10.52 13.51
N GLU A 238 9.46 9.91 14.26
CA GLU A 238 9.80 8.94 15.30
C GLU A 238 8.95 7.69 15.13
N LEU A 239 9.62 6.53 15.13
CA LEU A 239 8.98 5.22 15.04
C LEU A 239 9.37 4.35 16.23
N THR A 240 8.57 3.32 16.46
CA THR A 240 9.00 2.19 17.29
C THR A 240 10.00 1.32 16.51
N PRO A 241 10.91 0.60 17.19
CA PRO A 241 11.82 -0.35 16.51
C PRO A 241 11.09 -1.37 15.63
N LEU A 242 9.89 -1.81 16.05
CA LEU A 242 9.06 -2.73 15.29
C LEU A 242 8.59 -2.10 13.95
N CYS A 243 8.11 -0.85 13.98
CA CYS A 243 7.74 -0.13 12.75
C CYS A 243 8.96 0.14 11.86
N ALA A 244 10.10 0.48 12.45
CA ALA A 244 11.33 0.72 11.69
C ALA A 244 11.85 -0.56 11.01
N ALA A 245 11.68 -1.74 11.63
CA ALA A 245 12.04 -3.02 11.02
C ALA A 245 11.20 -3.34 9.75
N SER A 246 9.99 -2.79 9.66
CA SER A 246 9.09 -2.92 8.51
C SER A 246 9.44 -1.99 7.35
N VAL A 247 10.52 -1.19 7.44
CA VAL A 247 10.96 -0.27 6.40
C VAL A 247 12.32 -0.72 5.89
N SER A 248 12.46 -0.85 4.57
CA SER A 248 13.73 -1.13 3.89
C SER A 248 14.21 0.09 3.12
N VAL A 249 15.51 0.34 3.18
CA VAL A 249 16.15 1.55 2.68
C VAL A 249 17.38 1.20 1.86
N GLN A 250 17.72 2.05 0.90
CA GLN A 250 18.93 1.94 0.11
C GLN A 250 19.80 3.17 0.35
N SER A 251 21.03 2.93 0.82
CA SER A 251 22.03 3.99 1.04
C SER A 251 22.30 4.76 -0.24
N GLN A 252 22.36 6.08 -0.14
CA GLN A 252 22.78 6.96 -1.23
C GLN A 252 24.21 7.43 -0.95
N THR A 253 25.15 7.04 -1.81
CA THR A 253 26.55 7.47 -1.74
C THR A 253 26.74 8.95 -2.07
N HIS A 254 25.71 9.61 -2.61
CA HIS A 254 25.71 11.06 -2.76
C HIS A 254 25.38 11.71 -1.42
N HIS A 255 26.44 12.19 -0.77
CA HIS A 255 26.37 13.23 0.23
C HIS A 255 25.62 14.42 -0.40
N CYS A 256 24.30 14.48 -0.20
CA CYS A 256 23.61 15.75 -0.33
C CYS A 256 24.21 16.61 0.78
N GLY A 257 25.18 17.45 0.42
CA GLY A 257 25.54 18.59 1.25
C GLY A 257 24.25 19.28 1.71
N PRO A 258 24.24 19.90 2.90
CA PRO A 258 23.02 20.31 3.58
C PRO A 258 22.04 20.89 2.57
N VAL A 259 21.03 20.11 2.21
CA VAL A 259 19.95 20.61 1.35
C VAL A 259 19.34 21.68 2.21
N ASP A 260 19.49 22.94 1.80
CA ASP A 260 18.78 24.07 2.39
C ASP A 260 17.35 23.59 2.62
N THR A 261 17.02 23.44 3.91
CA THR A 261 15.88 22.71 4.44
C THR A 261 14.73 22.66 3.43
N PRO A 262 14.42 21.52 2.78
CA PRO A 262 13.36 21.49 1.79
C PRO A 262 12.05 21.80 2.52
N GLN A 263 11.57 23.02 2.33
CA GLN A 263 10.30 23.46 2.88
C GLN A 263 9.21 23.02 1.94
N THR A 264 8.07 22.66 2.51
CA THR A 264 6.92 22.32 1.70
C THR A 264 6.14 23.59 1.34
N LEU A 265 5.24 23.52 0.36
CA LEU A 265 4.32 24.64 0.09
C LEU A 265 3.51 25.03 1.35
N ALA A 266 3.26 24.07 2.25
CA ALA A 266 2.50 24.33 3.48
C ALA A 266 3.25 25.23 4.49
N ASP A 267 4.58 25.28 4.40
CA ASP A 267 5.47 26.02 5.33
C ASP A 267 5.75 27.46 4.87
N LEU A 268 5.28 27.84 3.68
CA LEU A 268 5.41 29.21 3.17
C LEU A 268 4.56 30.18 3.98
N LYS A 269 5.06 31.41 4.09
CA LYS A 269 4.32 32.56 4.63
C LYS A 269 3.73 33.40 3.51
N VAL A 270 2.71 34.18 3.84
CA VAL A 270 2.04 35.08 2.90
C VAL A 270 3.07 36.05 2.30
N GLY A 271 3.15 36.08 0.97
CA GLY A 271 4.10 36.87 0.20
C GLY A 271 5.45 36.20 -0.07
N GLU A 272 5.72 35.02 0.49
CA GLU A 272 6.97 34.29 0.19
C GLU A 272 6.92 33.65 -1.20
N LEU A 273 8.05 33.78 -1.89
CA LEU A 273 8.32 33.18 -3.19
C LEU A 273 9.15 31.92 -3.02
N ALA A 274 8.81 30.88 -3.78
CA ALA A 274 9.55 29.64 -3.80
C ALA A 274 9.48 28.99 -5.18
N SER A 275 10.48 28.18 -5.51
CA SER A 275 10.48 27.36 -6.72
C SER A 275 10.17 25.91 -6.36
N VAL A 276 9.29 25.27 -7.12
CA VAL A 276 8.95 23.85 -6.93
C VAL A 276 10.17 23.00 -7.28
N VAL A 277 10.62 22.16 -6.34
CA VAL A 277 11.69 21.18 -6.57
C VAL A 277 11.09 19.88 -7.08
N ARG A 278 10.15 19.32 -6.32
CA ARG A 278 9.54 18.03 -6.62
C ARG A 278 8.19 17.87 -5.91
N ILE A 279 7.34 17.01 -6.48
CA ILE A 279 6.21 16.43 -5.75
C ILE A 279 6.69 15.15 -5.07
N GLY A 280 6.54 15.11 -3.75
CA GLY A 280 6.90 14.00 -2.88
C GLY A 280 6.29 12.67 -3.32
N PRO A 281 6.97 11.56 -3.01
CA PRO A 281 6.62 10.23 -3.49
C PRO A 281 5.32 9.68 -2.87
N SER A 282 4.89 10.23 -1.73
CA SER A 282 3.62 9.89 -1.08
C SER A 282 2.39 10.41 -1.83
N CYS A 283 2.53 11.48 -2.63
CA CYS A 283 1.47 11.96 -3.51
C CYS A 283 1.52 11.22 -4.86
N ARG A 284 0.55 10.34 -5.09
CA ARG A 284 0.49 9.40 -6.22
C ARG A 284 -0.82 9.49 -6.99
N GLY A 285 -0.87 8.81 -8.14
CA GLY A 285 -2.07 8.64 -8.95
C GLY A 285 -2.76 9.95 -9.34
N LEU A 286 -4.07 10.01 -9.11
CA LEU A 286 -4.93 11.13 -9.49
C LEU A 286 -4.52 12.45 -8.83
N GLU A 287 -4.08 12.42 -7.56
CA GLU A 287 -3.65 13.62 -6.84
C GLU A 287 -2.41 14.24 -7.48
N ARG A 288 -1.40 13.42 -7.79
CA ARG A 288 -0.18 13.84 -8.46
C ARG A 288 -0.46 14.40 -9.85
N ARG A 289 -1.30 13.72 -10.64
CA ARG A 289 -1.69 14.19 -11.98
C ARG A 289 -2.40 15.54 -11.90
N ARG A 290 -3.34 15.71 -10.97
CA ARG A 290 -4.03 17.00 -10.75
C ARG A 290 -3.05 18.12 -10.40
N LEU A 291 -2.08 17.88 -9.52
CA LEU A 291 -1.05 18.87 -9.21
C LEU A 291 -0.26 19.28 -10.45
N MET A 292 0.15 18.31 -11.28
CA MET A 292 0.86 18.57 -12.53
C MET A 292 -0.01 19.34 -13.55
N ASP A 293 -1.29 18.98 -13.68
CA ASP A 293 -2.25 19.67 -14.55
C ASP A 293 -2.49 21.12 -14.10
N LEU A 294 -2.39 21.40 -12.80
CA LEU A 294 -2.42 22.73 -12.19
C LEU A 294 -1.10 23.50 -12.37
N GLY A 295 -0.10 22.92 -13.03
CA GLY A 295 1.19 23.55 -13.30
C GLY A 295 2.21 23.41 -12.19
N ILE A 296 1.98 22.56 -11.19
CA ILE A 296 2.95 22.27 -10.12
C ILE A 296 3.92 21.21 -10.63
N VAL A 297 4.96 21.69 -11.29
CA VAL A 297 6.06 20.87 -11.84
C VAL A 297 7.40 21.46 -11.41
N PRO A 298 8.50 20.69 -11.42
CA PRO A 298 9.82 21.20 -11.08
C PRO A 298 10.15 22.51 -11.79
N GLU A 299 10.87 23.39 -11.09
CA GLU A 299 11.30 24.74 -11.51
C GLU A 299 10.16 25.76 -11.70
N THR A 300 8.93 25.42 -11.33
CA THR A 300 7.82 26.38 -11.40
C THR A 300 7.89 27.35 -10.22
N PRO A 301 7.89 28.69 -10.46
CA PRO A 301 7.79 29.66 -9.39
C PRO A 301 6.37 29.70 -8.81
N VAL A 302 6.30 29.75 -7.49
CA VAL A 302 5.07 29.77 -6.71
C VAL A 302 5.15 30.85 -5.65
N CYS A 303 4.09 31.63 -5.50
CA CYS A 303 3.94 32.63 -4.44
C CYS A 303 2.74 32.25 -3.56
N MET A 304 2.89 32.26 -2.23
CA MET A 304 1.73 32.13 -1.34
C MET A 304 1.02 33.49 -1.23
N GLU A 305 -0.21 33.59 -1.74
CA GLU A 305 -0.94 34.87 -1.74
C GLU A 305 -1.75 35.11 -0.48
N MET A 306 -2.51 34.10 -0.05
CA MET A 306 -3.40 34.26 1.07
C MET A 306 -3.78 32.93 1.69
N ARG A 307 -4.16 32.98 2.97
CA ARG A 307 -4.70 31.87 3.73
C ARG A 307 -6.18 32.11 3.97
N SER A 308 -7.00 31.08 3.82
CA SER A 308 -8.42 31.12 4.21
C SER A 308 -8.56 31.60 5.65
N ALA A 309 -9.69 32.24 5.99
CA ALA A 309 -9.99 32.67 7.36
C ALA A 309 -9.95 31.51 8.37
N ALA A 310 -10.29 30.29 7.94
CA ALA A 310 -10.22 29.08 8.75
C ALA A 310 -8.81 28.43 8.78
N GLY A 311 -7.82 29.01 8.11
CA GLY A 311 -6.45 28.49 8.04
C GLY A 311 -6.15 27.55 6.86
N ASP A 312 -7.18 26.92 6.28
CA ASP A 312 -7.12 25.99 5.14
C ASP A 312 -8.38 26.15 4.27
N PRO A 313 -8.30 26.11 2.91
CA PRO A 313 -7.12 25.98 2.06
C PRO A 313 -6.25 27.25 1.98
N VAL A 314 -5.05 27.10 1.45
CA VAL A 314 -4.10 28.18 1.14
C VAL A 314 -4.09 28.44 -0.37
N ALA A 315 -4.11 29.71 -0.77
CA ALA A 315 -4.05 30.11 -2.17
C ALA A 315 -2.62 30.44 -2.59
N TYR A 316 -2.21 29.83 -3.70
CA TYR A 316 -0.90 29.99 -4.32
C TYR A 316 -1.04 30.55 -5.73
N ARG A 317 -0.23 31.54 -6.10
CA ARG A 317 -0.11 31.99 -7.49
C ARG A 317 0.90 31.12 -8.22
N ILE A 318 0.43 30.43 -9.26
CA ILE A 318 1.21 29.46 -10.05
C ILE A 318 0.93 29.75 -11.52
N ARG A 319 1.97 30.10 -12.29
CA ARG A 319 1.87 30.44 -13.73
C ARG A 319 0.74 31.44 -14.03
N GLY A 320 0.61 32.49 -13.21
CA GLY A 320 -0.41 33.54 -13.35
C GLY A 320 -1.82 33.17 -12.86
N SER A 321 -2.07 31.90 -12.51
CA SER A 321 -3.35 31.43 -11.96
C SER A 321 -3.31 31.37 -10.44
N LEU A 322 -4.43 31.67 -9.78
CA LEU A 322 -4.59 31.49 -8.34
C LEU A 322 -5.18 30.11 -8.05
N ILE A 323 -4.45 29.29 -7.30
CA ILE A 323 -4.79 27.89 -7.03
C ILE A 323 -4.90 27.67 -5.52
N ALA A 324 -6.08 27.28 -5.05
CA ALA A 324 -6.31 26.94 -3.65
C ALA A 324 -5.96 25.47 -3.39
N LEU A 325 -4.96 25.21 -2.55
CA LEU A 325 -4.55 23.87 -2.15
C LEU A 325 -4.79 23.68 -0.64
N ARG A 326 -5.27 22.49 -0.27
CA ARG A 326 -5.34 22.09 1.13
C ARG A 326 -3.97 21.76 1.68
N ALA A 327 -3.77 21.94 2.98
CA ALA A 327 -2.51 21.70 3.68
C ALA A 327 -2.03 20.24 3.58
N ASN A 328 -2.94 19.28 3.46
CA ASN A 328 -2.61 17.87 3.25
C ASN A 328 -2.02 17.60 1.87
N LEU A 329 -2.30 18.43 0.86
CA LEU A 329 -1.73 18.28 -0.48
C LEU A 329 -0.47 19.15 -0.63
N ALA A 330 -0.49 20.37 -0.07
CA ALA A 330 0.63 21.29 -0.09
C ALA A 330 1.89 20.74 0.61
N ARG A 331 1.72 19.91 1.67
CA ARG A 331 2.85 19.24 2.35
C ARG A 331 3.63 18.26 1.46
N HIS A 332 3.04 17.80 0.35
CA HIS A 332 3.71 16.89 -0.56
C HIS A 332 4.44 17.64 -1.68
N VAL A 333 4.41 18.97 -1.72
CA VAL A 333 5.12 19.75 -2.74
C VAL A 333 6.32 20.40 -2.08
N HIS A 334 7.52 19.93 -2.43
CA HIS A 334 8.78 20.45 -1.92
C HIS A 334 9.21 21.64 -2.76
N VAL A 335 9.61 22.71 -2.07
CA VAL A 335 10.03 23.97 -2.67
C VAL A 335 11.34 24.48 -2.05
N LEU A 336 12.04 25.30 -2.81
CA LEU A 336 13.16 26.10 -2.33
C LEU A 336 12.73 27.55 -2.28
N ARG A 337 12.86 28.20 -1.11
CA ARG A 337 12.57 29.63 -0.99
C ARG A 337 13.52 30.43 -1.87
N THR A 338 12.95 31.35 -2.64
CA THR A 338 13.72 32.29 -3.47
C THR A 338 13.55 33.68 -2.89
N VAL A 339 14.66 34.42 -2.74
CA VAL A 339 14.65 35.76 -2.13
C VAL A 339 14.24 36.84 -3.14
N GLU A 340 14.26 36.54 -4.44
CA GLU A 340 13.90 37.50 -5.50
C GLU A 340 12.65 37.09 -6.29
N PRO A 341 11.75 38.04 -6.63
CA PRO A 341 10.72 37.82 -7.62
C PRO A 341 11.36 37.56 -8.99
N PRO A 342 10.84 36.61 -9.79
CA PRO A 342 11.32 36.44 -11.16
C PRO A 342 11.10 37.74 -11.93
N GLN A 343 12.15 38.20 -12.62
CA GLN A 343 12.11 39.36 -13.52
C GLN A 343 11.24 39.08 -14.75
#